data_AF-D6GTF6-F1
#
_entry.id   AF-D6GTF6-F1
#
_cell.length_a   1.000
_cell.length_b   1.000
_cell.length_c   1.000
_cell.angle_alpha   90.00
_cell.angle_beta   90.00
_cell.angle_gamma   90.00
#
_symmetry.space_group_name_H-M   'P 1'
#
loop_
_entity.id
_entity.type
_entity.pdbx_description
1 polymer ?
#
loop_
_entity_poly.entity_id
_entity_poly.type
_entity_poly.pdbx_seq_one_letter_code
_entity_poly.pdbx_strand_id
1 'polypeptide(L)'
;MNHHLVEGYPDKTFRANRNMTRAEWITVLQSLQNNVELTSDEEEELLSRFKDKDSIPYWARKAVAGTVQSGLISGFDNRIYADRPISRAEIAGTLYRLLYQ
;
A
#
# COMPACT_ATOMS: atom_id res chain seq x y z
N MET A 1 -16.50 -12.49 11.74
CA MET A 1 -15.10 -12.18 12.09
C MET A 1 -14.79 -10.81 11.51
N ASN A 2 -14.23 -9.89 12.30
CA ASN A 2 -13.73 -8.61 11.77
C ASN A 2 -12.34 -8.85 11.20
N HIS A 3 -12.18 -8.70 9.89
CA HIS A 3 -10.92 -8.96 9.18
C HIS A 3 -9.95 -7.77 9.19
N HIS A 4 -10.25 -6.68 9.93
CA HIS A 4 -9.39 -5.49 10.10
C HIS A 4 -8.83 -4.91 8.77
N LEU A 5 -9.64 -4.96 7.71
CA LEU A 5 -9.23 -4.52 6.37
C LEU A 5 -9.08 -3.00 6.25
N VAL A 6 -9.89 -2.25 7.01
CA VAL A 6 -9.89 -0.79 7.02
C VAL A 6 -10.22 -0.32 8.44
N GLU A 7 -9.45 0.63 8.95
CA GLU A 7 -9.64 1.20 10.31
C GLU A 7 -10.30 2.59 10.31
N GLY A 8 -10.39 3.24 9.14
CA GLY A 8 -10.87 4.62 9.01
C GLY A 8 -9.79 5.65 9.34
N TYR A 9 -10.19 6.89 9.55
CA TYR A 9 -9.29 8.00 9.85
C TYR A 9 -9.25 8.30 11.36
N PRO A 10 -8.21 9.01 11.87
CA PRO A 10 -8.11 9.38 13.28
C PRO A 10 -9.31 10.18 13.82
N ASP A 11 -10.04 10.88 12.95
CA ASP A 11 -11.27 11.63 13.26
C ASP A 11 -12.53 10.75 13.34
N LYS A 12 -12.37 9.41 13.31
CA LYS A 12 -13.44 8.40 13.33
C LYS A 12 -14.36 8.42 12.11
N THR A 13 -13.94 9.02 11.01
CA THR A 13 -14.66 8.96 9.74
C THR A 13 -14.16 7.82 8.85
N PHE A 14 -14.99 7.34 7.93
CA PHE A 14 -14.58 6.39 6.87
C PHE A 14 -14.40 7.07 5.50
N ARG A 15 -15.08 8.21 5.27
CA ARG A 15 -15.01 9.03 4.05
C ARG A 15 -15.29 8.25 2.74
N ALA A 16 -16.37 7.45 2.72
CA ALA A 16 -16.75 6.57 1.59
C ALA A 16 -16.83 7.25 0.21
N ASN A 17 -17.22 8.52 0.16
CA ASN A 17 -17.40 9.27 -1.09
C ASN A 17 -16.12 9.96 -1.58
N ARG A 18 -15.02 9.88 -0.81
CA ARG A 18 -13.74 10.47 -1.19
C ARG A 18 -12.98 9.48 -2.06
N ASN A 19 -12.30 9.99 -3.10
CA ASN A 19 -11.35 9.15 -3.84
C ASN A 19 -10.28 8.62 -2.88
N MET A 20 -10.00 7.32 -3.01
CA MET A 20 -8.97 6.62 -2.24
C MET A 20 -7.59 6.91 -2.85
N THR A 21 -6.58 7.14 -2.01
CA THR A 21 -5.20 7.30 -2.47
C THR A 21 -4.54 5.95 -2.73
N ARG A 22 -3.43 5.92 -3.48
CA ARG A 22 -2.63 4.70 -3.64
C ARG A 22 -2.12 4.16 -2.31
N ALA A 23 -1.67 5.02 -1.40
CA ALA A 23 -1.18 4.60 -0.09
C ALA A 23 -2.28 3.89 0.73
N GLU A 24 -3.50 4.42 0.73
CA GLU A 24 -4.63 3.79 1.45
C GLU A 24 -4.98 2.43 0.84
N TRP A 25 -5.03 2.34 -0.48
CA TRP A 25 -5.25 1.05 -1.13
C TRP A 25 -4.14 0.05 -0.78
N ILE A 26 -2.88 0.49 -0.78
CA ILE A 26 -1.74 -0.36 -0.41
C ILE A 26 -1.86 -0.87 1.03
N THR A 27 -2.37 -0.06 1.97
CA THR A 27 -2.64 -0.56 3.33
C THR A 27 -3.75 -1.61 3.37
N VAL A 28 -4.80 -1.46 2.57
CA VAL A 28 -5.84 -2.50 2.43
C VAL A 28 -5.23 -3.76 1.82
N LEU A 29 -4.43 -3.62 0.76
CA LEU A 29 -3.79 -4.75 0.11
C LEU A 29 -2.82 -5.49 1.04
N GLN A 30 -2.07 -4.76 1.88
CA GLN A 30 -1.22 -5.31 2.93
C GLN A 30 -2.02 -6.09 3.98
N SER A 31 -3.24 -5.64 4.32
CA SER A 31 -4.10 -6.36 5.28
C SER A 31 -4.64 -7.69 4.75
N LEU A 32 -4.65 -7.86 3.42
CA LEU A 32 -5.13 -9.07 2.75
C LEU A 32 -4.03 -10.14 2.57
N GLN A 33 -2.77 -9.80 2.79
CA GLN A 33 -1.66 -10.75 2.76
C GLN A 33 -1.31 -11.24 4.17
N ASN A 34 -0.62 -12.39 4.25
CA ASN A 34 -0.01 -12.84 5.51
C ASN A 34 0.95 -11.77 6.02
N ASN A 35 1.09 -11.66 7.35
CA ASN A 35 1.95 -10.67 7.96
C ASN A 35 3.37 -10.77 7.39
N VAL A 36 3.81 -9.69 6.75
CA VAL A 36 5.18 -9.51 6.31
C VAL A 36 5.90 -8.79 7.45
N GLU A 37 6.77 -9.51 8.14
CA GLU A 37 7.65 -8.93 9.14
C GLU A 37 8.87 -8.35 8.44
N LEU A 38 9.00 -7.03 8.53
CA LEU A 38 10.16 -6.28 8.05
C LEU A 38 10.81 -5.58 9.23
N THR A 39 12.13 -5.68 9.30
CA THR A 39 12.95 -4.78 10.11
C THR A 39 12.97 -3.37 9.51
N SER A 40 13.38 -2.38 10.30
CA SER A 40 13.51 -0.99 9.81
C SER A 40 14.51 -0.87 8.66
N ASP A 41 15.59 -1.67 8.68
CA ASP A 41 16.61 -1.65 7.65
C ASP A 41 16.10 -2.27 6.34
N GLU A 42 15.34 -3.36 6.41
CA GLU A 42 14.70 -3.96 5.23
C GLU A 42 13.63 -3.05 4.63
N GLU A 43 12.83 -2.36 5.48
CA GLU A 43 11.89 -1.35 5.02
C GLU A 43 12.61 -0.24 4.23
N GLU A 44 13.66 0.34 4.81
CA GLU A 44 14.40 1.42 4.16
C GLU A 44 15.10 0.95 2.87
N GLU A 45 15.68 -0.26 2.86
CA GLU A 45 16.30 -0.82 1.65
C GLU A 45 15.28 -0.97 0.51
N LEU A 46 14.09 -1.53 0.79
CA LEU A 46 13.04 -1.69 -0.21
C LEU A 46 12.55 -0.34 -0.73
N LEU A 47 12.34 0.64 0.16
CA LEU A 47 11.84 1.96 -0.20
C LEU A 47 12.89 2.82 -0.91
N SER A 48 14.19 2.59 -0.66
CA SER A 48 15.29 3.32 -1.31
C SER A 48 15.29 3.25 -2.84
N ARG A 49 14.62 2.23 -3.40
CA ARG A 49 14.46 2.01 -4.84
C ARG A 49 13.53 3.03 -5.51
N PHE A 50 12.73 3.76 -4.73
CA PHE A 50 11.75 4.71 -5.24
C PHE A 50 12.22 6.16 -5.12
N LYS A 51 12.15 6.90 -6.22
CA LYS A 51 12.53 8.33 -6.33
C LYS A 51 11.66 9.24 -5.45
N ASP A 52 10.47 8.79 -5.06
CA ASP A 52 9.51 9.51 -4.22
C ASP A 52 9.35 8.89 -2.82
N LYS A 53 10.35 8.13 -2.35
CA LYS A 53 10.30 7.48 -1.03
C LYS A 53 9.97 8.44 0.12
N ASP A 54 10.49 9.67 0.04
CA ASP A 54 10.29 10.70 1.06
C ASP A 54 8.87 11.31 1.00
N SER A 55 8.15 11.10 -0.10
CA SER A 55 6.73 11.47 -0.24
C SER A 55 5.78 10.37 0.24
N ILE A 56 6.28 9.20 0.66
CA ILE A 56 5.45 8.14 1.23
C ILE A 56 5.15 8.49 2.68
N PRO A 57 3.87 8.63 3.08
CA PRO A 57 3.52 8.92 4.46
C PRO A 57 4.04 7.84 5.41
N TYR A 58 4.54 8.24 6.58
CA TYR A 58 5.15 7.31 7.55
C TYR A 58 4.26 6.09 7.87
N TRP A 59 2.95 6.30 8.04
CA TRP A 59 1.98 5.24 8.32
C TRP A 59 1.82 4.22 7.18
N ALA A 60 2.16 4.59 5.94
CA ALA A 60 2.03 3.73 4.77
C ALA A 60 3.34 2.97 4.46
N ARG A 61 4.49 3.40 5.00
CA ARG A 61 5.81 2.91 4.59
C ARG A 61 5.95 1.40 4.72
N LYS A 62 5.61 0.84 5.88
CA LYS A 62 5.65 -0.62 6.09
C LYS A 62 4.76 -1.39 5.12
N ALA A 63 3.57 -0.87 4.84
CA ALA A 63 2.65 -1.50 3.88
C ALA A 63 3.18 -1.41 2.43
N VAL A 64 3.79 -0.29 2.05
CA VAL A 64 4.44 -0.16 0.75
C VAL A 64 5.61 -1.13 0.65
N ALA A 65 6.51 -1.17 1.64
CA ALA A 65 7.64 -2.08 1.64
C ALA A 65 7.19 -3.55 1.59
N GLY A 66 6.22 -3.94 2.42
CA GLY A 66 5.71 -5.31 2.46
C GLY A 66 5.03 -5.74 1.15
N THR A 67 4.26 -4.86 0.51
CA THR A 67 3.62 -5.15 -0.79
C THR A 67 4.60 -5.09 -1.97
N VAL A 68 5.71 -4.35 -1.85
CA VAL A 68 6.82 -4.38 -2.80
C VAL A 68 7.61 -5.68 -2.66
N GLN A 69 7.89 -6.12 -1.44
CA GLN A 69 8.58 -7.38 -1.17
C GLN A 69 7.81 -8.59 -1.71
N SER A 70 6.47 -8.59 -1.56
CA SER A 70 5.61 -9.66 -2.09
C SER A 70 5.32 -9.55 -3.60
N GLY A 71 5.82 -8.52 -4.29
CA GLY A 71 5.63 -8.34 -5.73
C GLY A 71 4.23 -7.84 -6.15
N LEU A 72 3.35 -7.55 -5.19
CA LEU A 72 2.01 -7.02 -5.45
C LEU A 72 2.06 -5.57 -5.97
N ILE A 73 3.07 -4.80 -5.54
CA ILE A 73 3.31 -3.42 -5.96
C ILE A 73 4.72 -3.30 -6.55
N SER A 74 4.83 -2.70 -7.74
CA SER A 74 6.10 -2.45 -8.43
C SER A 74 6.39 -0.95 -8.65
N GLY A 75 5.40 -0.09 -8.46
CA GLY A 75 5.48 1.33 -8.81
C GLY A 75 5.48 1.62 -10.32
N PHE A 76 5.71 2.87 -10.69
CA PHE A 76 5.80 3.38 -12.06
C PHE A 76 7.03 4.28 -12.19
N ASP A 77 7.95 4.00 -13.11
CA ASP A 77 9.22 4.75 -13.27
C ASP A 77 9.96 4.98 -11.93
N ASN A 78 10.08 3.91 -11.14
CA ASN A 78 10.65 3.93 -9.79
C ASN A 78 9.95 4.95 -8.87
N ARG A 79 8.63 5.09 -8.96
CA ARG A 79 7.82 5.92 -8.05
C ARG A 79 6.59 5.17 -7.55
N ILE A 80 6.18 5.44 -6.33
CA ILE A 80 4.97 4.86 -5.72
C ILE A 80 3.72 5.71 -6.02
N TYR A 81 3.87 7.03 -6.09
CA TYR A 81 2.77 7.99 -6.18
C TYR A 81 1.74 7.81 -5.05
N ALA A 82 2.22 7.80 -3.80
CA ALA A 82 1.43 7.47 -2.61
C ALA A 82 0.12 8.28 -2.48
N ASP A 83 0.16 9.59 -2.75
CA ASP A 83 -0.99 10.49 -2.58
C ASP A 83 -1.92 10.53 -3.80
N ARG A 84 -1.54 9.91 -4.91
CA ARG A 84 -2.35 9.90 -6.14
C ARG A 84 -3.64 9.10 -5.93
N PRO A 85 -4.79 9.57 -6.45
CA PRO A 85 -5.99 8.74 -6.54
C PRO A 85 -5.73 7.43 -7.30
N ILE A 86 -6.09 6.30 -6.71
CA ILE A 86 -5.93 5.01 -7.37
C ILE A 86 -7.07 4.74 -8.36
N SER A 87 -6.74 4.19 -9.53
CA SER A 87 -7.75 3.79 -10.51
C SER A 87 -8.32 2.40 -10.24
N ARG A 88 -9.53 2.14 -10.75
CA ARG A 88 -10.17 0.82 -10.70
C ARG A 88 -9.33 -0.27 -11.39
N ALA A 89 -8.63 0.09 -12.47
CA ALA A 89 -7.76 -0.83 -13.20
C ALA A 89 -6.54 -1.24 -12.37
N GLU A 90 -5.94 -0.30 -11.63
CA GLU A 90 -4.84 -0.61 -10.72
C GLU A 90 -5.28 -1.52 -9.58
N ILE A 91 -6.43 -1.24 -8.97
CA ILE A 91 -7.03 -2.09 -7.93
C ILE A 91 -7.20 -3.51 -8.48
N ALA A 92 -7.89 -3.66 -9.62
CA ALA A 92 -8.11 -4.95 -10.25
C ALA A 92 -6.80 -5.70 -10.54
N GLY A 93 -5.78 -5.01 -11.06
CA GLY A 93 -4.48 -5.61 -11.35
C GLY A 93 -3.71 -6.05 -10.10
N THR A 94 -3.82 -5.32 -8.99
CA THR A 94 -3.21 -5.75 -7.72
C THR A 94 -3.97 -6.92 -7.07
N LEU A 95 -5.30 -6.95 -7.16
CA LEU A 95 -6.11 -8.07 -6.69
C LEU A 95 -5.88 -9.33 -7.52
N TYR A 96 -5.76 -9.20 -8.84
CA TYR A 96 -5.41 -10.32 -9.71
C TYR A 96 -4.07 -10.93 -9.31
N ARG A 97 -3.05 -10.10 -9.06
CA ARG A 97 -1.76 -10.57 -8.56
C ARG A 97 -1.90 -11.29 -7.22
N LEU A 98 -2.65 -10.73 -6.27
CA LEU A 98 -2.88 -11.35 -4.95
C LEU A 98 -3.54 -12.73 -5.05
N LEU A 99 -4.47 -12.93 -6.00
CA LEU A 99 -5.26 -14.17 -6.11
C LEU A 99 -4.58 -15.26 -6.93
N TYR A 100 -3.64 -14.90 -7.80
CA TYR A 100 -3.10 -15.80 -8.82
C TYR A 100 -1.56 -15.83 -8.90
N GLN A 101 -0.86 -15.11 -8.01
CA GLN A 101 0.57 -15.36 -7.73
C GLN A 101 0.70 -16.31 -6.55
#